data_AF-A0A7L3BF46-F1
#
_entry.id   AF-A0A7L3BF46-F1
#
_cell.length_a   1.000
_cell.length_b   1.000
_cell.length_c   1.000
_cell.angle_alpha   90.00
_cell.angle_beta   90.00
_cell.angle_gamma   90.00
#
_symmetry.space_group_name_H-M   'P 1'
#
loop_
_entity.id
_entity.type
_entity.pdbx_description
1 polymer ?
#
loop_
_entity_poly.entity_id
_entity_poly.type
_entity_poly.pdbx_seq_one_letter_code
_entity_poly.pdbx_strand_id
1 'polypeptide(L)'
;KTPSLWKKLRFSRKKTSQLLPEASFRELVRGCCGIREGFGVHAAAVAALREACEAHLLALLEEWGLCALHAKRSSIRSADVSLVKC
;
A
#
# COMPACT_ATOMS: atom_id res chain seq x y z
N LYS A 1 -6.41 21.74 2.89
CA LYS A 1 -5.08 21.50 2.27
C LYS A 1 -4.70 20.04 2.46
N THR A 2 -4.73 19.24 1.40
CA THR A 2 -4.32 17.83 1.43
C THR A 2 -2.82 17.75 1.77
N PRO A 3 -2.40 16.97 2.78
CA PRO A 3 -0.98 16.81 3.08
C PRO A 3 -0.28 16.11 1.93
N SER A 4 0.92 16.57 1.58
CA SER A 4 1.76 15.96 0.54
C SER A 4 2.02 14.48 0.86
N LEU A 5 2.18 13.66 -0.18
CA LEU A 5 2.45 12.22 -0.09
C LEU A 5 3.59 11.92 0.90
N TRP A 6 4.66 12.72 0.88
CA TRP A 6 5.79 12.64 1.79
C TRP A 6 5.47 12.90 3.26
N LYS A 7 4.51 13.77 3.57
CA LYS A 7 4.03 13.95 4.95
C LYS A 7 3.26 12.73 5.43
N LYS A 8 2.46 12.12 4.54
CA LYS A 8 1.74 10.88 4.85
C LYS A 8 2.71 9.74 5.07
N LEU A 9 3.68 9.53 4.18
CA LEU A 9 4.69 8.47 4.30
C LEU A 9 5.49 8.57 5.61
N ARG A 10 5.95 9.78 5.98
CA ARG A 10 6.67 9.99 7.26
C ARG A 10 5.80 9.76 8.48
N PHE A 11 4.49 10.02 8.38
CA PHE A 11 3.55 9.75 9.47
C PHE A 11 3.26 8.25 9.58
N SER A 12 3.03 7.58 8.45
CA SER A 12 2.86 6.13 8.33
C SER A 12 4.07 5.36 8.87
N ARG A 13 5.30 5.82 8.63
CA ARG A 13 6.51 5.19 9.18
C ARG A 13 6.63 5.31 10.70
N LYS A 14 6.05 6.34 11.31
CA LYS A 14 6.09 6.57 12.76
C LYS A 14 4.96 5.90 13.52
N LYS A 15 3.86 5.54 12.86
CA LYS A 15 2.70 4.92 13.49
C LYS A 15 2.39 3.60 12.81
N THR A 16 2.28 2.54 13.61
CA THR A 16 1.76 1.23 13.18
C THR A 16 0.23 1.23 13.00
N SER A 17 -0.38 2.38 12.70
CA SER A 17 -1.81 2.44 12.43
C SER A 17 -2.05 1.99 10.99
N GLN A 18 -2.87 0.95 10.82
CA GLN A 18 -3.28 0.44 9.50
C GLN A 18 -3.83 1.57 8.63
N LEU A 19 -3.31 1.68 7.41
CA LEU A 19 -3.59 2.76 6.47
C LEU A 19 -4.80 2.45 5.59
N LEU A 20 -5.02 1.17 5.29
CA LEU A 20 -6.11 0.70 4.45
C LEU A 20 -7.34 0.41 5.30
N PRO A 21 -8.54 0.88 4.89
CA PRO A 21 -9.80 0.52 5.52
C PRO A 21 -10.03 -0.99 5.49
N GLU A 22 -10.31 -1.59 6.64
CA GLU A 22 -10.47 -3.04 6.76
C GLU A 22 -11.62 -3.57 5.89
N ALA A 23 -12.75 -2.85 5.84
CA ALA A 23 -13.92 -3.26 5.06
C ALA A 23 -13.59 -3.38 3.56
N SER A 24 -12.96 -2.35 2.97
CA SER A 24 -12.58 -2.36 1.55
C SER A 24 -11.54 -3.43 1.24
N PHE A 25 -10.55 -3.63 2.12
CA PHE A 25 -9.52 -4.65 1.93
C PHE A 25 -10.09 -6.07 2.04
N ARG A 26 -11.04 -6.30 2.95
CA ARG A 26 -11.73 -7.58 3.11
C ARG A 26 -12.52 -7.96 1.87
N GLU A 27 -13.24 -7.02 1.26
CA GLU A 27 -13.96 -7.27 -0.01
C GLU A 27 -13.00 -7.54 -1.18
N LEU A 28 -11.84 -6.85 -1.22
CA LEU A 28 -10.79 -7.12 -2.20
C LEU A 28 -10.22 -8.55 -2.05
N VAL A 29 -9.88 -8.97 -0.83
CA VAL A 29 -9.37 -10.33 -0.57
C VAL A 29 -10.39 -11.38 -0.98
N ARG A 30 -11.69 -11.17 -0.70
CA ARG A 30 -12.77 -12.06 -1.16
C ARG A 30 -12.82 -12.17 -2.68
N GLY A 31 -12.73 -11.04 -3.39
CA GLY A 31 -12.70 -11.01 -4.85
C GLY A 31 -11.48 -11.72 -5.46
N CYS A 32 -10.29 -11.54 -4.88
CA CYS A 32 -9.06 -12.18 -5.37
C CYS A 32 -9.00 -13.68 -5.09
N CYS A 33 -9.47 -14.13 -3.92
CA CYS A 33 -9.39 -15.54 -3.53
C CYS A 33 -10.51 -16.40 -4.14
N GLY A 34 -11.46 -15.82 -4.88
CA GLY A 34 -12.57 -16.56 -5.50
C GLY A 34 -13.39 -17.35 -4.48
N ILE A 35 -13.55 -16.80 -3.27
CA ILE A 35 -14.15 -17.51 -2.15
C ILE A 35 -15.62 -17.75 -2.47
N ARG A 36 -16.03 -19.03 -2.47
CA ARG A 36 -17.40 -19.45 -2.73
C ARG A 36 -18.36 -18.82 -1.72
N GLU A 37 -19.57 -18.51 -2.17
CA GLU A 37 -20.62 -18.00 -1.29
C GLU A 37 -20.81 -18.93 -0.08
N GLY A 38 -20.78 -18.34 1.12
CA GLY A 38 -20.89 -19.06 2.40
C GLY A 38 -19.57 -19.28 3.16
N PHE A 39 -18.41 -19.10 2.52
CA PHE A 39 -17.11 -19.19 3.21
C PHE A 39 -16.57 -17.80 3.57
N GLY A 40 -16.07 -17.65 4.79
CA GLY A 40 -15.46 -16.42 5.28
C GLY A 40 -13.93 -16.50 5.33
N VAL A 41 -13.24 -15.37 5.16
CA VAL A 41 -11.81 -15.27 5.47
C VAL A 41 -11.66 -15.04 6.97
N HIS A 42 -10.73 -15.77 7.60
CA HIS A 42 -10.42 -15.55 9.01
C HIS A 42 -9.92 -14.11 9.25
N ALA A 43 -10.42 -13.44 10.28
CA ALA A 43 -10.10 -12.04 10.55
C ALA A 43 -8.60 -11.79 10.73
N ALA A 44 -7.88 -12.69 11.41
CA ALA A 44 -6.43 -12.56 11.56
C ALA A 44 -5.67 -12.75 10.23
N ALA A 45 -6.19 -13.56 9.30
CA ALA A 45 -5.60 -13.70 7.97
C ALA A 45 -5.77 -12.42 7.14
N VAL A 46 -6.94 -11.78 7.20
CA VAL A 46 -7.17 -10.48 6.56
C VAL A 46 -6.25 -9.41 7.15
N ALA A 47 -6.07 -9.40 8.47
CA ALA A 47 -5.18 -8.45 9.14
C ALA A 47 -3.71 -8.65 8.73
N ALA A 48 -3.22 -9.89 8.70
CA ALA A 48 -1.86 -10.22 8.28
C ALA A 48 -1.61 -9.86 6.80
N LEU A 49 -2.55 -10.18 5.92
CA LEU A 49 -2.46 -9.79 4.50
C LEU A 49 -2.45 -8.28 4.34
N ARG A 50 -3.28 -7.55 5.09
CA ARG A 50 -3.31 -6.09 5.05
C ARG A 50 -1.96 -5.51 5.49
N GLU A 51 -1.40 -6.00 6.59
CA GLU A 51 -0.11 -5.54 7.08
C GLU A 51 1.01 -5.79 6.07
N ALA A 52 1.08 -6.99 5.50
CA ALA A 52 2.06 -7.33 4.48
C ALA A 52 1.92 -6.45 3.21
N CYS A 53 0.69 -6.24 2.73
CA CYS A 53 0.43 -5.38 1.58
C CYS A 53 0.80 -3.92 1.86
N GLU A 54 0.46 -3.38 3.04
CA GLU A 54 0.82 -2.02 3.40
C GLU A 54 2.33 -1.84 3.51
N ALA A 55 3.04 -2.77 4.15
CA ALA A 55 4.49 -2.74 4.23
C ALA A 55 5.14 -2.78 2.85
N HIS A 56 4.65 -3.63 1.95
CA HIS A 56 5.15 -3.74 0.58
C HIS A 56 4.89 -2.47 -0.24
N LEU A 57 3.68 -1.90 -0.17
CA LEU A 57 3.35 -0.66 -0.87
C LEU A 57 4.16 0.54 -0.35
N LEU A 58 4.43 0.60 0.95
CA LEU A 58 5.29 1.63 1.53
C LEU A 58 6.73 1.51 1.02
N ALA A 59 7.27 0.29 0.94
CA ALA A 59 8.61 0.05 0.39
C ALA A 59 8.69 0.47 -1.10
N LEU A 60 7.71 0.09 -1.92
CA LEU A 60 7.66 0.49 -3.33
C LEU A 60 7.55 2.01 -3.50
N LEU A 61 6.74 2.69 -2.66
CA LEU A 61 6.63 4.14 -2.68
C LEU A 61 7.96 4.83 -2.34
N GLU A 62 8.77 4.24 -1.46
CA GLU A 62 10.12 4.73 -1.16
C GLU A 62 11.04 4.57 -2.37
N GLU A 63 11.02 3.41 -3.04
CA GLU A 63 11.82 3.13 -4.23
C GLU A 63 11.44 4.04 -5.42
N TRP A 64 10.15 4.16 -5.74
CA TRP A 64 9.66 5.11 -6.75
C TRP A 64 10.00 6.56 -6.38
N GLY A 65 10.00 6.87 -5.08
CA GLY A 65 10.46 8.12 -4.53
C GLY A 65 11.93 8.42 -4.82
N LEU A 66 12.80 7.43 -4.68
CA LEU A 66 14.22 7.51 -5.02
C LEU A 66 14.43 7.70 -6.53
N CYS A 67 13.66 7.01 -7.37
CA CYS A 67 13.69 7.21 -8.83
C CYS A 67 13.28 8.64 -9.21
N ALA A 68 12.24 9.18 -8.59
CA ALA A 68 11.81 10.55 -8.82
C ALA A 68 12.89 11.57 -8.41
N LEU A 69 13.53 11.35 -7.24
CA LEU A 69 14.63 12.19 -6.75
C LEU A 69 15.87 12.10 -7.65
N HIS A 70 16.21 10.91 -8.13
CA HIS A 70 17.29 10.71 -9.09
C HIS A 70 17.07 11.53 -10.38
N ALA A 71 15.82 11.61 -10.84
CA ALA A 71 15.40 12.46 -11.94
C ALA A 71 15.15 13.94 -11.56
N LYS A 72 15.66 14.40 -10.40
CA LYS A 72 15.54 15.77 -9.87
C LYS A 72 14.10 16.27 -9.70
N ARG A 73 13.16 15.37 -9.40
CA ARG A 73 11.74 15.69 -9.14
C ARG A 73 11.35 15.27 -7.74
N SER A 74 10.33 15.93 -7.19
CA SER A 74 9.71 15.58 -5.91
C SER A 74 8.36 14.87 -6.05
N SER A 75 7.87 14.75 -7.29
CA SER A 75 6.61 14.09 -7.64
C SER A 75 6.88 12.78 -8.37
N ILE A 76 6.20 11.72 -7.93
CA ILE A 76 6.24 10.38 -8.52
C ILE A 76 5.39 10.37 -9.80
N ARG A 77 5.90 9.79 -10.88
CA ARG A 77 5.21 9.60 -12.17
C ARG A 77 5.15 8.11 -12.54
N SER A 78 4.31 7.78 -13.52
CA SER A 78 4.21 6.42 -14.09
C SER A 78 5.56 5.87 -14.60
N ALA A 79 6.43 6.76 -15.08
CA ALA A 79 7.80 6.39 -15.46
C ALA A 79 8.62 5.87 -14.28
N ASP A 80 8.47 6.44 -13.09
CA ASP A 80 9.18 6.01 -11.88
C ASP A 80 8.65 4.65 -11.40
N VAL A 81 7.35 4.41 -11.56
CA VAL A 81 6.70 3.12 -11.25
C VAL A 81 7.19 2.00 -12.16
N SER A 82 7.35 2.29 -13.46
CA SER A 82 7.75 1.28 -14.45
C SER A 82 9.22 0.86 -14.32
N LEU A 83 10.04 1.63 -13.61
CA LEU A 83 11.46 1.33 -13.40
C LEU A 83 11.70 0.32 -12.29
N VAL A 84 10.81 0.26 -11.30
CA VAL A 84 10.89 -0.65 -10.17
C VAL A 84 9.97 -1.83 -10.43
N LYS A 85 10.49 -3.04 -10.23
CA LYS A 85 9.69 -4.26 -10.41
C LYS A 85 8.99 -4.61 -9.10
N CYS A 86 7.71 -4.95 -9.20
CA CYS A 86 6.95 -5.61 -8.14
C CYS A 86 7.21 -7.12 -8.14
#